data_AF-A0A6N7GDA7-F1
#
_entry.id   AF-A0A6N7GDA7-F1
#
_cell.length_a   1.000
_cell.length_b   1.000
_cell.length_c   1.000
_cell.angle_alpha   90.00
_cell.angle_beta   90.00
_cell.angle_gamma   90.00
#
_symmetry.space_group_name_H-M   'P 1'
#
loop_
_entity.id
_entity.type
_entity.pdbx_description
1 polymer ?
#
loop_
_entity_poly.entity_id
_entity_poly.type
_entity_poly.pdbx_seq_one_letter_code
_entity_poly.pdbx_strand_id
1 'polypeptide(L)'
;MADETAPSETTLLGESKIFTPEVINDIHMKAELGRYRMRGGGIFKKIPHWDELVFLPGTLTRFVIEGYREKCETKTVLGARFAKKPLELDIPIYITGMSFGALSLEAKMALAKGASMAGTATCSGEGGMIPPERDLSTKWYYQVIQSRYGFN
;
A
#
# COMPACT_ATOMS: atom_id res chain seq x y z
N MET A 1 -23.35 18.59 -22.23
CA MET A 1 -22.52 17.82 -21.29
C MET A 1 -21.25 17.47 -22.03
N ALA A 2 -20.11 17.98 -21.57
CA ALA A 2 -18.83 17.59 -22.15
C ALA A 2 -18.60 16.11 -21.81
N ASP A 3 -18.19 15.34 -22.81
CA ASP A 3 -17.76 13.96 -22.64
C ASP A 3 -16.48 13.94 -21.79
N GLU A 4 -16.61 13.58 -20.51
CA GLU A 4 -15.47 13.46 -19.58
C GLU A 4 -14.50 12.33 -19.96
N THR A 5 -14.84 11.50 -20.96
CA THR A 5 -14.04 10.37 -21.42
C THR A 5 -13.33 10.58 -22.75
N ALA A 6 -13.54 11.72 -23.41
CA ALA A 6 -12.83 12.05 -24.65
C ALA A 6 -11.35 12.37 -24.36
N PRO A 7 -10.38 11.72 -25.05
CA PRO A 7 -8.97 12.04 -24.89
C PRO A 7 -8.71 13.46 -25.40
N SER A 8 -8.52 14.39 -24.47
CA SER A 8 -8.15 15.79 -24.72
C SER A 8 -6.72 16.03 -24.27
N GLU A 9 -6.03 17.05 -24.78
CA GLU A 9 -4.71 17.44 -24.26
C GLU A 9 -4.72 17.72 -22.73
N THR A 10 -5.91 17.95 -22.16
CA THR A 10 -6.18 18.06 -20.72
C THR A 10 -6.26 16.72 -19.95
N THR A 11 -6.15 15.57 -20.63
CA THR A 11 -6.01 14.22 -20.01
C THR A 11 -4.56 13.80 -19.78
N LEU A 12 -3.62 14.75 -19.87
CA LEU A 12 -2.28 14.57 -19.30
C LEU A 12 -2.43 14.32 -17.79
N LEU A 13 -2.01 13.15 -17.31
CA LEU A 13 -1.74 12.93 -15.90
C LEU A 13 -0.96 14.15 -15.37
N GLY A 14 -1.50 14.84 -14.37
CA GLY A 14 -0.84 16.03 -13.82
C GLY A 14 0.61 15.73 -13.47
N GLU A 15 1.50 16.69 -13.69
CA GLU A 15 2.93 16.50 -13.43
C GLU A 15 3.18 16.32 -11.93
N SER A 16 3.46 15.07 -11.52
CA SER A 16 3.87 14.76 -10.16
C SER A 16 5.38 14.70 -10.08
N LYS A 17 5.96 15.48 -9.15
CA LYS A 17 7.40 15.38 -8.83
C LYS A 17 7.81 14.02 -8.25
N ILE A 18 6.84 13.25 -7.74
CA ILE A 18 7.07 11.95 -7.10
C ILE A 18 6.65 10.80 -8.02
N PHE A 19 5.51 10.94 -8.71
CA PHE A 19 4.95 9.94 -9.61
C PHE A 19 5.11 10.39 -11.06
N THR A 20 6.35 10.48 -11.53
CA THR A 20 6.63 10.76 -12.94
C THR A 20 6.15 9.58 -13.83
N PRO A 21 5.94 9.77 -15.14
CA PRO A 21 5.55 8.70 -16.05
C PRO A 21 6.48 7.48 -15.98
N GLU A 22 7.78 7.68 -15.80
CA GLU A 22 8.76 6.60 -15.68
C GLU A 22 8.60 5.81 -14.38
N VAL A 23 8.29 6.51 -13.27
CA VAL A 23 8.02 5.88 -11.97
C VAL A 23 6.72 5.09 -12.02
N ILE A 24 5.66 5.64 -12.62
CA ILE A 24 4.37 4.95 -12.79
C ILE A 24 4.54 3.69 -13.65
N ASN A 25 5.24 3.81 -14.78
CA ASN A 25 5.55 2.67 -15.64
C ASN A 25 6.31 1.57 -14.89
N ASP A 26 7.31 1.95 -14.07
CA ASP A 26 8.06 0.99 -13.27
C ASP A 26 7.20 0.30 -12.20
N ILE A 27 6.26 1.01 -11.58
CA ILE A 27 5.27 0.43 -10.65
C ILE A 27 4.39 -0.59 -11.38
N HIS A 28 3.82 -0.23 -12.54
CA HIS A 28 2.97 -1.13 -13.32
C HIS A 28 3.71 -2.39 -13.75
N MET A 29 4.92 -2.24 -14.29
CA MET A 29 5.75 -3.38 -14.69
C MET A 29 6.06 -4.31 -13.51
N LYS A 30 6.37 -3.76 -12.33
CA LYS A 30 6.62 -4.57 -11.12
C LYS A 30 5.38 -5.29 -10.63
N ALA A 31 4.21 -4.63 -10.69
CA ALA A 31 2.94 -5.23 -10.32
C ALA A 31 2.59 -6.42 -11.22
N GLU A 32 2.84 -6.31 -12.53
CA GLU A 32 2.60 -7.39 -13.49
C GLU A 32 3.63 -8.53 -13.36
N LEU A 33 4.90 -8.21 -13.16
CA LEU A 33 5.97 -9.21 -13.02
C LEU A 33 5.94 -9.95 -11.68
N GLY A 34 5.40 -9.34 -10.62
CA GLY A 34 5.47 -9.86 -9.25
C GLY A 34 6.88 -9.86 -8.64
N ARG A 35 7.85 -9.21 -9.30
CA ARG A 35 9.24 -9.08 -8.87
C ARG A 35 9.85 -7.76 -9.34
N TYR A 36 11.05 -7.45 -8.86
CA TYR A 36 11.78 -6.28 -9.32
C TYR A 36 12.17 -6.39 -10.80
N ARG A 37 12.22 -5.27 -11.51
CA ARG A 37 12.68 -5.17 -12.89
C ARG A 37 14.22 -5.17 -12.93
N MET A 38 14.81 -6.20 -13.53
CA MET A 38 16.27 -6.25 -13.78
C MET A 38 16.64 -5.23 -14.87
N ARG A 39 17.45 -4.21 -14.55
CA ARG A 39 17.96 -3.25 -15.54
C ARG A 39 19.23 -2.54 -15.06
N GLY A 40 20.08 -2.12 -15.99
CA GLY A 40 21.12 -1.11 -15.73
C GLY A 40 20.53 0.27 -15.42
N GLY A 41 21.21 1.06 -14.60
CA GLY A 41 20.84 2.44 -14.28
C GLY A 41 19.93 2.64 -13.05
N GLY A 42 19.58 1.57 -12.33
CA GLY A 42 18.88 1.67 -11.04
C GLY A 42 17.42 2.14 -11.13
N ILE A 43 16.91 2.67 -10.02
CA ILE A 43 15.52 3.11 -9.83
C ILE A 43 15.29 4.51 -10.41
N PHE A 44 14.09 4.76 -10.95
CA PHE A 44 13.72 6.07 -11.50
C PHE A 44 13.30 7.10 -10.44
N LYS A 45 12.86 6.62 -9.28
CA LYS A 45 12.49 7.48 -8.17
C LYS A 45 13.75 8.07 -7.56
N LYS A 46 13.83 9.39 -7.47
CA LYS A 46 14.86 10.07 -6.66
C LYS A 46 14.69 9.62 -5.21
N ILE A 47 15.64 8.84 -4.72
CA ILE A 47 15.74 8.50 -3.30
C ILE A 47 16.51 9.61 -2.57
N PRO A 48 16.27 9.79 -1.26
CA PRO A 48 17.18 10.57 -0.42
C PRO A 48 18.61 10.07 -0.65
N HIS A 49 19.58 10.99 -0.71
CA HIS A 49 20.97 10.58 -0.91
C HIS A 49 21.47 9.85 0.34
N TRP A 50 22.44 8.92 0.20
CA TRP A 50 22.97 8.17 1.36
C TRP A 50 23.63 9.08 2.40
N ASP A 51 24.09 10.28 2.02
CA ASP A 51 24.59 11.30 2.94
C ASP A 51 23.50 11.87 3.86
N GLU A 52 22.22 11.69 3.51
CA GLU A 52 21.06 12.18 4.27
C GLU A 52 20.50 11.10 5.22
N LEU A 53 21.01 9.86 5.14
CA LEU A 53 20.50 8.71 5.90
C LEU A 53 21.65 7.94 6.56
N VAL A 54 21.79 8.07 7.87
CA VAL A 54 22.72 7.27 8.68
C VAL A 54 21.94 6.14 9.36
N PHE A 55 22.18 4.90 8.93
CA PHE A 55 21.70 3.71 9.61
C PHE A 55 22.80 3.19 10.53
N LEU A 56 22.50 3.08 11.83
CA LEU A 56 23.42 2.46 12.79
C LEU A 56 23.32 0.94 12.61
N PRO A 57 24.39 0.25 12.17
CA PRO A 57 24.35 -1.20 12.04
C PRO A 57 24.32 -1.82 13.44
N GLY A 58 23.48 -2.84 13.63
CA GLY A 58 23.56 -3.69 14.81
C GLY A 58 24.84 -4.52 14.72
N THR A 59 25.92 -4.08 15.36
CA THR A 59 27.21 -4.79 15.35
C THR A 59 27.69 -5.22 16.73
N LEU A 60 27.25 -4.55 17.80
CA LEU A 60 27.74 -4.82 19.15
C LEU A 60 26.87 -5.80 19.96
N THR A 61 25.54 -5.76 19.79
CA THR A 61 24.62 -6.55 20.61
C THR A 61 23.94 -7.68 19.87
N ARG A 62 23.92 -7.64 18.53
CA ARG A 62 23.31 -8.67 17.67
C ARG A 62 24.05 -8.68 16.33
N PHE A 63 24.35 -9.86 15.80
CA PHE A 63 24.86 -9.96 14.43
C PHE A 63 23.78 -9.58 13.42
N VAL A 64 24.19 -8.99 12.30
CA VAL A 64 23.30 -8.71 11.17
C VAL A 64 22.80 -10.05 10.62
N ILE A 65 21.50 -10.11 10.31
CA ILE A 65 20.90 -11.31 9.76
C ILE A 65 21.53 -11.70 8.43
N GLU A 66 21.94 -12.95 8.30
CA GLU A 66 22.46 -13.47 7.04
C GLU A 66 21.30 -13.94 6.17
N GLY A 67 20.91 -13.17 5.15
CA GLY A 67 19.68 -13.41 4.38
C GLY A 67 19.57 -14.77 3.66
N TYR A 68 20.67 -15.51 3.50
CA TYR A 68 20.66 -16.88 2.98
C TYR A 68 20.47 -17.97 4.04
N ARG A 69 20.75 -17.65 5.31
CA ARG A 69 20.65 -18.59 6.43
C ARG A 69 19.47 -18.29 7.35
N GLU A 70 19.11 -17.02 7.47
CA GLU A 70 18.14 -16.52 8.42
C GLU A 70 16.99 -15.84 7.70
N LYS A 71 15.77 -16.18 8.11
CA LYS A 71 14.56 -15.54 7.58
C LYS A 71 14.37 -14.19 8.26
N CYS A 72 14.25 -13.13 7.47
CA CYS A 72 13.80 -11.83 7.97
C CYS A 72 12.29 -11.90 8.26
N GLU A 73 11.91 -11.80 9.54
CA GLU A 73 10.50 -11.74 9.93
C GLU A 73 9.98 -10.31 9.84
N THR A 74 9.02 -10.09 8.96
CA THR A 74 8.36 -8.78 8.75
C THR A 74 7.05 -8.65 9.51
N LYS A 75 6.70 -9.67 10.31
CA LYS A 75 5.46 -9.72 11.07
C LYS A 75 5.39 -8.50 12.00
N THR A 76 4.27 -7.80 11.94
CA THR A 76 4.04 -6.57 12.69
C THR A 76 2.76 -6.70 13.49
N VAL A 77 2.81 -6.45 14.80
CA VAL A 77 1.65 -6.51 15.69
C VAL A 77 1.32 -5.12 16.19
N LEU A 78 0.16 -4.59 15.80
CA LEU A 78 -0.34 -3.29 16.25
C LEU A 78 -1.24 -3.47 17.47
N GLY A 79 -1.04 -2.63 18.49
CA GLY A 79 -1.85 -2.66 19.71
C GLY A 79 -1.44 -3.72 20.73
N ALA A 80 -0.28 -4.36 20.60
CA ALA A 80 0.19 -5.45 21.46
C ALA A 80 0.19 -5.14 22.97
N ARG A 81 0.25 -3.87 23.37
CA ARG A 81 0.30 -3.46 24.78
C ARG A 81 -1.06 -3.36 25.46
N PHE A 82 -2.11 -2.90 24.77
CA PHE A 82 -3.38 -2.52 25.39
C PHE A 82 -4.63 -2.99 24.62
N ALA A 83 -4.49 -3.42 23.36
CA ALA A 83 -5.64 -3.84 22.59
C ALA A 83 -6.12 -5.21 23.08
N LYS A 84 -7.45 -5.34 23.31
CA LYS A 84 -8.06 -6.65 23.61
C LYS A 84 -7.86 -7.66 22.47
N LYS A 85 -7.79 -7.15 21.23
CA LYS A 85 -7.52 -7.91 20.01
C LYS A 85 -6.47 -7.15 19.20
N PRO A 86 -5.17 -7.41 19.41
CA PRO A 86 -4.11 -6.82 18.60
C PRO A 86 -4.27 -7.19 17.13
N LEU A 87 -3.87 -6.29 16.23
CA LEU A 87 -3.88 -6.54 14.79
C LEU A 87 -2.53 -7.11 14.37
N GLU A 88 -2.53 -8.36 13.91
CA GLU A 88 -1.33 -9.03 13.40
C GLU A 88 -1.25 -8.93 11.87
N LEU A 89 -0.16 -8.40 11.34
CA LEU A 89 0.10 -8.27 9.91
C LEU A 89 1.36 -9.07 9.55
N ASP A 90 1.39 -9.72 8.40
CA ASP A 90 2.58 -10.46 7.96
C ASP A 90 3.71 -9.54 7.46
N ILE A 91 3.36 -8.29 7.11
CA ILE A 91 4.26 -7.23 6.64
C ILE A 91 3.95 -5.90 7.34
N PRO A 92 4.92 -4.98 7.46
CA PRO A 92 4.77 -3.68 8.13
C PRO A 92 4.07 -2.62 7.25
N ILE A 93 3.19 -3.03 6.33
CA ILE A 93 2.51 -2.16 5.36
C ILE A 93 1.08 -2.63 5.24
N TYR A 94 0.11 -1.71 5.29
CA TYR A 94 -1.30 -1.99 5.01
C TYR A 94 -1.86 -0.94 4.03
N ILE A 95 -3.03 -1.22 3.44
CA ILE A 95 -3.69 -0.29 2.52
C ILE A 95 -4.55 0.69 3.34
N THR A 96 -4.25 1.98 3.24
CA THR A 96 -4.96 3.04 3.97
C THR A 96 -6.34 3.34 3.40
N GLY A 97 -7.11 4.17 4.11
CA GLY A 97 -8.48 4.57 3.77
C GLY A 97 -8.56 5.38 2.48
N MET A 98 -9.25 4.83 1.48
CA MET A 98 -9.71 5.53 0.28
C MET A 98 -11.19 5.23 0.11
N SER A 99 -12.00 6.27 -0.12
CA SER A 99 -13.46 6.14 -0.12
C SER A 99 -13.99 5.42 -1.36
N PHE A 100 -15.06 4.66 -1.17
CA PHE A 100 -15.96 4.33 -2.27
C PHE A 100 -16.59 5.63 -2.80
N GLY A 101 -16.57 5.80 -4.12
CA GLY A 101 -16.93 7.06 -4.79
C GLY A 101 -15.70 7.83 -5.29
N ALA A 102 -14.59 7.83 -4.52
CA ALA A 102 -13.28 8.25 -5.06
C ALA A 102 -12.61 7.11 -5.84
N LEU A 103 -12.83 5.87 -5.40
CA LEU A 103 -12.47 4.65 -6.12
C LEU A 103 -13.71 3.90 -6.60
N SER A 104 -13.55 3.17 -7.70
CA SER A 104 -14.56 2.24 -8.19
C SER A 104 -14.70 1.03 -7.25
N LEU A 105 -15.82 0.30 -7.39
CA LEU A 105 -16.07 -0.92 -6.62
C LEU A 105 -15.00 -1.99 -6.90
N GLU A 106 -14.63 -2.14 -8.16
CA GLU A 106 -13.64 -3.11 -8.64
C GLU A 106 -12.26 -2.81 -8.06
N ALA A 107 -11.89 -1.53 -7.99
CA ALA A 107 -10.65 -1.10 -7.36
C ALA A 107 -10.64 -1.45 -5.86
N LYS A 108 -11.73 -1.20 -5.13
CA LYS A 108 -11.85 -1.56 -3.72
C LYS A 108 -11.77 -3.08 -3.51
N MET A 109 -12.44 -3.86 -4.35
CA MET A 109 -12.36 -5.34 -4.32
C MET A 109 -10.96 -5.86 -4.64
N ALA A 110 -10.25 -5.23 -5.59
CA ALA A 110 -8.88 -5.60 -5.93
C ALA A 110 -7.90 -5.32 -4.78
N LEU A 111 -8.04 -4.16 -4.12
CA LEU A 111 -7.23 -3.80 -2.94
C LEU A 111 -7.49 -4.78 -1.79
N ALA A 112 -8.76 -5.12 -1.52
CA ALA A 112 -9.14 -6.11 -0.51
C ALA A 112 -8.50 -7.48 -0.75
N LYS A 113 -8.61 -8.01 -1.99
CA LYS A 113 -7.98 -9.27 -2.38
C LYS A 113 -6.46 -9.21 -2.24
N GLY A 114 -5.83 -8.16 -2.78
CA GLY A 114 -4.38 -8.00 -2.76
C GLY A 114 -3.81 -7.93 -1.35
N ALA A 115 -4.45 -7.19 -0.45
CA ALA A 115 -4.04 -7.11 0.94
C ALA A 115 -4.19 -8.45 1.68
N SER A 116 -5.32 -9.15 1.47
CA SER A 116 -5.51 -10.49 2.04
C SER A 116 -4.45 -11.47 1.57
N MET A 117 -4.11 -11.45 0.28
CA MET A 117 -3.03 -12.28 -0.29
C MET A 117 -1.66 -11.91 0.28
N ALA A 118 -1.41 -10.63 0.54
CA ALA A 118 -0.17 -10.13 1.14
C ALA A 118 -0.12 -10.27 2.68
N GLY A 119 -1.16 -10.84 3.30
CA GLY A 119 -1.21 -11.03 4.75
C GLY A 119 -1.41 -9.74 5.55
N THR A 120 -1.89 -8.67 4.90
CA THR A 120 -2.09 -7.35 5.51
C THR A 120 -3.56 -6.91 5.53
N ALA A 121 -3.80 -5.68 6.01
CA ALA A 121 -5.13 -5.12 6.22
C ALA A 121 -5.52 -4.07 5.17
N THR A 122 -6.84 -3.87 5.03
CA THR A 122 -7.46 -2.80 4.22
C THR A 122 -8.42 -1.95 5.06
N CYS A 123 -8.78 -0.78 4.51
CA CYS A 123 -9.66 0.19 5.15
C CYS A 123 -10.85 0.55 4.28
N SER A 124 -12.03 0.72 4.90
CA SER A 124 -13.23 1.21 4.22
C SER A 124 -13.07 2.56 3.54
N GLY A 125 -12.27 3.46 4.12
CA GLY A 125 -12.31 4.89 3.79
C GLY A 125 -13.65 5.53 4.17
N GLU A 126 -13.89 6.74 3.68
CA GLU A 126 -15.06 7.56 4.02
C GLU A 126 -16.37 7.10 3.36
N GLY A 127 -16.29 6.25 2.33
CA GLY A 127 -17.43 5.85 1.48
C GLY A 127 -18.35 4.80 2.10
N GLY A 128 -18.15 4.46 3.37
CA GLY A 128 -18.94 3.45 4.08
C GLY A 128 -18.49 2.01 3.86
N MET A 129 -19.29 1.07 4.33
CA MET A 129 -19.00 -0.36 4.29
C MET A 129 -19.59 -1.01 3.03
N ILE A 130 -18.73 -1.42 2.11
CA ILE A 130 -19.14 -2.18 0.92
C ILE A 130 -19.05 -3.69 1.24
N PRO A 131 -20.13 -4.48 1.08
CA PRO A 131 -20.09 -5.90 1.44
C PRO A 131 -18.99 -6.71 0.71
N PRO A 132 -18.80 -6.58 -0.63
CA PRO A 132 -17.72 -7.27 -1.33
C PRO A 132 -16.31 -6.94 -0.83
N GLU A 133 -16.03 -5.68 -0.45
CA GLU A 133 -14.71 -5.31 0.07
C GLU A 133 -14.44 -6.02 1.40
N ARG A 134 -15.45 -6.09 2.26
CA ARG A 134 -15.37 -6.76 3.55
C ARG A 134 -15.20 -8.27 3.41
N ASP A 135 -15.98 -8.90 2.52
CA ASP A 135 -15.92 -10.35 2.31
C ASP A 135 -14.57 -10.82 1.75
N LEU A 136 -13.92 -9.97 0.96
CA LEU A 136 -12.61 -10.24 0.36
C LEU A 136 -11.43 -9.92 1.29
N SER A 137 -11.68 -9.25 2.41
CA SER A 137 -10.65 -8.80 3.34
C SER A 137 -10.56 -9.72 4.55
N THR A 138 -9.39 -10.31 4.78
CA THR A 138 -9.12 -11.12 5.98
C THR A 138 -8.94 -10.24 7.22
N LYS A 139 -8.35 -9.06 7.04
CA LYS A 139 -8.16 -8.02 8.06
C LYS A 139 -8.67 -6.71 7.49
N TRP A 140 -9.76 -6.21 8.04
CA TRP A 140 -10.43 -5.02 7.56
C TRP A 140 -10.79 -4.13 8.74
N TYR A 141 -10.51 -2.85 8.61
CA TYR A 141 -10.91 -1.86 9.60
C TYR A 141 -11.76 -0.78 8.94
N TYR A 142 -12.70 -0.28 9.74
CA TYR A 142 -13.68 0.68 9.29
C TYR A 142 -13.29 2.08 9.76
N GLN A 143 -13.27 3.03 8.82
CA GLN A 143 -12.97 4.42 9.11
C GLN A 143 -14.22 5.16 9.57
N VAL A 144 -14.16 5.66 10.80
CA VAL A 144 -15.21 6.47 11.39
C VAL A 144 -14.96 7.95 11.09
N ILE A 145 -15.85 8.54 10.30
CA ILE A 145 -15.85 9.98 10.00
C ILE A 145 -17.01 10.70 10.66
N GLN A 146 -16.95 12.03 10.68
CA GLN A 146 -17.96 12.89 11.33
C GLN A 146 -19.38 12.64 10.80
N SER A 147 -19.54 12.45 9.49
CA SER A 147 -20.83 12.19 8.86
C SER A 147 -21.36 10.77 9.07
N ARG A 148 -20.52 9.84 9.58
CA ARG A 148 -20.87 8.44 9.87
C ARG A 148 -21.50 7.70 8.67
N TYR A 149 -21.02 7.94 7.46
CA TYR A 149 -21.50 7.24 6.27
C TYR A 149 -21.29 5.72 6.35
N GLY A 150 -22.35 4.94 6.12
CA GLY A 150 -22.27 3.48 6.09
C GLY A 150 -22.09 2.81 7.46
N PHE A 151 -22.42 3.50 8.55
CA PHE A 151 -22.64 2.88 9.86
C PHE A 151 -24.00 2.17 9.86
N ASN A 152 -24.04 0.91 9.43
CA ASN A 152 -25.19 0.02 9.55
C ASN A 152 -24.74 -1.37 10.02
#